data_AF-A0A6L5QFQ8-F1
#
_entry.id   AF-A0A6L5QFQ8-F1
#
_cell.length_a   1.000
_cell.length_b   1.000
_cell.length_c   1.000
_cell.angle_alpha   90.00
_cell.angle_beta   90.00
_cell.angle_gamma   90.00
#
_symmetry.space_group_name_H-M   'P 1'
#
loop_
_entity.id
_entity.type
_entity.pdbx_description
1 polymer ?
#
loop_
_entity_poly.entity_id
_entity_poly.type
_entity_poly.pdbx_seq_one_letter_code
_entity_poly.pdbx_strand_id
1 'polypeptide(L)'
;MTILFDNHQYAKRLQEAGMPPALADIQAETTGELMNALDALNTKLDKYATDTNTKFDQVEFTLDAKIDQVEFKLDAKIDRVDIRLNGRIDQVEARLETKIAESRAELIRWVVGVGILQSSLLSALLLKMIPG
;
A
#
# COMPACT_ATOMS: atom_id res chain seq x y z
N MET A 1 -28.28 11.14 31.13
CA MET A 1 -29.37 11.07 32.14
C MET A 1 -29.72 12.50 32.47
N THR A 2 -30.82 13.02 31.93
CA THR A 2 -31.25 14.40 32.15
C THR A 2 -31.87 14.50 33.54
N ILE A 3 -31.24 15.26 34.44
CA ILE A 3 -31.81 15.55 35.75
C ILE A 3 -32.82 16.68 35.53
N LEU A 4 -34.11 16.37 35.61
CA LEU A 4 -35.18 17.36 35.52
C LEU A 4 -35.13 18.25 36.76
N PHE A 5 -34.80 19.52 36.57
CA PHE A 5 -34.79 20.50 37.65
C PHE A 5 -36.18 21.10 37.86
N ASP A 6 -36.69 21.01 39.09
CA ASP A 6 -38.00 21.54 39.48
C ASP A 6 -37.83 22.92 40.13
N ASN A 7 -38.03 23.97 39.32
CA ASN A 7 -37.94 25.36 39.75
C ASN A 7 -38.88 25.66 40.94
N HIS A 8 -40.10 25.10 40.95
CA HIS A 8 -41.09 25.38 42.00
C HIS A 8 -40.70 24.74 43.33
N GLN A 9 -40.24 23.50 43.33
CA GLN A 9 -39.73 22.87 44.55
C GLN A 9 -38.47 23.55 45.07
N TYR A 10 -37.57 23.98 44.18
CA TYR A 10 -36.37 24.68 44.58
C TYR A 10 -36.67 26.07 45.17
N ALA A 11 -37.56 26.85 44.54
CA ALA A 11 -38.03 28.13 45.08
C ALA A 11 -38.69 27.96 46.46
N LYS A 12 -39.57 26.96 46.62
CA LYS A 12 -40.23 26.67 47.91
C LYS A 12 -39.23 26.39 49.03
N ARG A 13 -38.19 25.60 48.75
CA ARG A 13 -37.12 25.31 49.74
C ARG A 13 -36.32 26.57 50.11
N LEU A 14 -36.08 27.47 49.17
CA LEU A 14 -35.41 28.75 49.45
C LEU A 14 -36.28 29.65 50.34
N GLN A 15 -37.59 29.70 50.10
CA GLN A 15 -38.54 30.44 50.94
C GLN A 15 -38.61 29.86 52.35
N GLU A 16 -38.66 28.52 52.49
CA GLU A 16 -38.61 27.82 53.78
C GLU A 16 -37.30 28.09 54.55
N ALA A 17 -36.20 28.37 53.84
CA ALA A 17 -34.92 28.76 54.41
C ALA A 17 -34.84 30.25 54.80
N GLY A 18 -35.93 31.03 54.65
CA GLY A 18 -36.01 32.44 55.03
C GLY A 18 -35.62 33.43 53.93
N MET A 19 -35.45 32.97 52.68
CA MET A 19 -35.25 33.87 51.54
C MET A 19 -36.57 34.58 51.17
N PRO A 20 -36.55 35.89 50.87
CA PRO A 20 -37.73 36.60 50.37
C PRO A 20 -38.29 35.93 49.11
N PRO A 21 -39.63 35.81 48.96
CA PRO A 21 -40.27 35.08 47.85
C PRO A 21 -39.77 35.49 46.46
N ALA A 22 -39.68 36.79 46.20
CA ALA A 22 -39.22 37.31 44.92
C ALA A 22 -37.77 36.91 44.59
N LEU A 23 -36.88 36.86 45.59
CA LEU A 23 -35.50 36.42 45.38
C LEU A 23 -35.41 34.91 45.19
N ALA A 24 -36.24 34.13 45.90
CA ALA A 24 -36.30 32.68 45.74
C ALA A 24 -36.76 32.27 44.34
N ASP A 25 -37.77 32.95 43.80
CA ASP A 25 -38.29 32.68 42.46
C ASP A 25 -37.26 33.04 41.37
N ILE A 26 -36.63 34.22 41.46
CA ILE A 26 -35.57 34.64 40.53
C ILE A 26 -34.37 33.68 40.57
N GLN A 27 -33.93 33.27 41.77
CA GLN A 27 -32.84 32.32 41.93
C GLN A 27 -33.20 30.96 41.32
N ALA A 28 -34.44 30.49 41.50
CA ALA A 28 -34.89 29.24 40.94
C ALA A 28 -34.96 29.26 39.41
N GLU A 29 -35.48 30.34 38.83
CA GLU A 29 -35.52 30.55 37.38
C GLU A 29 -34.11 30.56 36.79
N THR A 30 -33.21 31.38 37.36
CA THR A 30 -31.81 31.49 36.89
C THR A 30 -31.07 30.16 36.99
N THR A 31 -31.32 29.39 38.07
CA THR A 31 -30.70 28.07 38.26
C THR A 31 -31.24 27.06 37.22
N GLY A 32 -32.54 27.10 36.94
CA GLY A 32 -33.16 26.26 35.90
C GLY A 32 -32.64 26.58 34.50
N GLU A 33 -32.47 27.85 34.16
CA GLU A 33 -31.85 28.27 32.90
C GLU A 33 -30.41 27.76 32.77
N LEU A 34 -29.60 27.86 33.83
CA LEU A 34 -28.23 27.33 33.85
C LEU A 34 -28.20 25.81 33.67
N MET A 35 -29.12 25.07 34.29
CA MET A 35 -29.22 23.62 34.12
C MET A 35 -29.62 23.21 32.71
N ASN A 36 -30.57 23.93 32.11
CA ASN A 36 -30.94 23.71 30.70
C ASN A 36 -29.76 24.00 29.76
N ALA A 37 -29.01 25.07 30.02
CA ALA A 37 -27.81 25.38 29.24
C ALA A 37 -26.72 24.31 29.40
N LEU A 38 -26.56 23.76 30.61
CA LEU A 38 -25.61 22.68 30.89
C LEU A 38 -26.00 21.38 30.16
N ASP A 39 -27.28 20.99 30.17
CA ASP A 39 -27.78 19.81 29.45
C ASP A 39 -27.62 19.96 27.92
N ALA A 40 -27.86 21.17 27.40
CA ALA A 40 -27.61 21.50 25.99
C ALA A 40 -26.12 21.39 25.62
N LEU A 41 -25.22 21.85 26.50
CA LEU A 41 -23.77 21.70 26.31
C LEU A 41 -23.35 20.24 26.37
N ASN A 42 -23.87 19.46 27.32
CA ASN A 42 -23.59 18.03 27.42
C ASN A 42 -24.02 17.28 26.16
N THR A 43 -25.23 17.56 25.66
CA THR A 43 -25.74 17.00 24.41
C THR A 43 -24.84 17.35 23.21
N LYS A 44 -24.35 18.59 23.14
CA LYS A 44 -23.39 19.00 22.09
C LYS A 44 -22.07 18.26 22.23
N LEU A 45 -21.57 18.07 23.45
CA LEU A 45 -20.33 17.34 23.71
C LEU A 45 -20.44 15.87 23.29
N ASP A 46 -21.55 15.21 23.65
CA ASP A 46 -21.83 13.82 23.24
C ASP A 46 -21.90 13.70 21.71
N LYS A 47 -22.53 14.69 21.06
CA LYS A 47 -22.56 14.76 19.59
C LYS A 47 -21.16 14.93 19.01
N TYR A 48 -20.35 15.84 19.54
CA TYR A 48 -18.97 16.03 19.07
C TYR A 48 -18.11 14.78 19.26
N ALA A 49 -18.27 14.07 20.39
CA ALA A 49 -17.58 12.81 20.64
C ALA A 49 -17.98 11.76 19.58
N THR A 50 -19.27 11.61 19.32
CA THR A 50 -19.81 10.68 18.32
C THR A 50 -19.35 11.03 16.90
N ASP A 51 -19.45 12.30 16.51
CA ASP A 51 -19.00 12.79 15.20
C ASP A 51 -17.48 12.58 15.02
N THR A 52 -16.69 12.78 16.08
CA THR A 52 -15.24 12.58 16.05
C THR A 52 -14.89 11.10 15.90
N ASN A 53 -15.55 10.21 16.64
CA ASN A 53 -15.35 8.77 16.50
C ASN A 53 -15.68 8.30 15.08
N THR A 54 -16.83 8.74 14.55
CA THR A 54 -17.25 8.41 13.18
C THR A 54 -16.23 8.88 12.13
N LYS A 55 -15.65 10.08 12.30
CA LYS A 55 -14.59 10.56 11.41
C LYS A 55 -13.31 9.75 11.54
N PHE A 56 -12.97 9.30 12.74
CA PHE A 56 -11.81 8.43 12.96
C PHE A 56 -11.99 7.08 12.27
N ASP A 57 -13.15 6.44 12.45
CA ASP A 57 -13.51 5.18 11.79
C ASP A 57 -13.45 5.32 10.26
N GLN A 58 -13.92 6.45 9.72
CA GLN A 58 -13.86 6.73 8.28
C GLN A 58 -12.42 6.90 7.78
N VAL A 59 -11.55 7.54 8.57
CA VAL A 59 -10.13 7.69 8.24
C VAL A 59 -9.43 6.34 8.25
N GLU A 60 -9.65 5.51 9.27
CA GLU A 60 -9.12 4.15 9.38
C GLU A 60 -9.50 3.31 8.15
N PHE A 61 -10.80 3.24 7.84
CA PHE A 61 -11.29 2.53 6.66
C PHE A 61 -10.66 3.02 5.35
N THR A 62 -10.50 4.35 5.22
CA THR A 62 -9.89 4.95 4.02
C THR A 62 -8.40 4.63 3.90
N LEU A 63 -7.69 4.56 5.03
CA LEU A 63 -6.27 4.22 5.06
C LEU A 63 -6.04 2.75 4.74
N ASP A 64 -6.84 1.85 5.32
CA ASP A 64 -6.78 0.41 5.02
C ASP A 64 -6.99 0.15 3.52
N ALA A 65 -8.05 0.73 2.94
CA ALA A 65 -8.31 0.59 1.50
C ALA A 65 -7.17 1.15 0.61
N LYS A 66 -6.48 2.20 1.07
CA LYS A 66 -5.30 2.73 0.36
C LYS A 66 -4.09 1.83 0.49
N ILE A 67 -3.88 1.21 1.65
CA ILE A 67 -2.81 0.24 1.89
C ILE A 67 -3.01 -0.96 0.96
N ASP A 68 -4.21 -1.56 0.96
CA ASP A 68 -4.56 -2.68 0.07
C ASP A 68 -4.31 -2.34 -1.41
N GLN A 69 -4.68 -1.12 -1.83
CA GLN A 69 -4.46 -0.67 -3.20
C GLN A 69 -2.96 -0.53 -3.54
N VAL A 70 -2.14 -0.08 -2.58
CA VAL A 70 -0.69 0.04 -2.77
C VAL A 70 -0.05 -1.35 -2.84
N GLU A 71 -0.43 -2.27 -1.96
CA GLU A 71 0.04 -3.66 -1.98
C GLU A 71 -0.24 -4.32 -3.33
N PHE A 72 -1.50 -4.27 -3.79
CA PHE A 72 -1.89 -4.82 -5.09
C PHE A 72 -1.08 -4.21 -6.25
N LYS A 73 -0.83 -2.90 -6.24
CA LYS A 73 -0.04 -2.23 -7.28
C LYS A 73 1.44 -2.65 -7.25
N LEU A 74 1.99 -2.90 -6.06
CA LEU A 74 3.37 -3.34 -5.89
C LEU A 74 3.52 -4.78 -6.37
N ASP A 75 2.63 -5.68 -5.99
CA ASP A 75 2.62 -7.08 -6.47
C ASP A 75 2.56 -7.13 -7.99
N ALA A 76 1.60 -6.42 -8.60
CA ALA A 76 1.49 -6.34 -10.05
C ALA A 76 2.71 -5.69 -10.74
N LYS A 77 3.49 -4.89 -10.03
CA LYS A 77 4.75 -4.33 -10.55
C LYS A 77 5.89 -5.34 -10.44
N ILE A 78 5.94 -6.09 -9.35
CA ILE A 78 6.91 -7.18 -9.13
C ILE A 78 6.71 -8.25 -10.20
N ASP A 79 5.48 -8.73 -10.42
CA ASP A 79 5.16 -9.73 -11.46
C ASP A 79 5.60 -9.28 -12.85
N ARG A 80 5.33 -8.00 -13.19
CA ARG A 80 5.76 -7.44 -14.48
C ARG A 80 7.27 -7.34 -14.62
N VAL A 81 8.00 -7.08 -13.53
CA VAL A 81 9.46 -7.09 -13.53
C VAL A 81 9.99 -8.50 -13.70
N ASP A 82 9.41 -9.48 -12.99
CA ASP A 82 9.79 -10.89 -13.07
C ASP A 82 9.61 -11.44 -14.50
N ILE A 83 8.41 -11.28 -15.08
CA ILE A 83 8.13 -11.67 -16.48
C ILE A 83 9.12 -11.02 -17.45
N ARG A 84 9.42 -9.73 -17.26
CA ARG A 84 10.36 -9.00 -18.14
C ARG A 84 11.78 -9.52 -18.00
N LEU A 85 12.23 -9.82 -16.79
CA LEU A 85 13.58 -10.32 -16.56
C LEU A 85 13.73 -11.74 -17.11
N ASN A 86 12.77 -12.63 -16.86
CA ASN A 86 12.75 -13.98 -17.43
C ASN A 86 12.77 -13.94 -18.96
N GLY A 87 11.92 -13.14 -19.60
CA GLY A 87 11.94 -13.00 -21.07
C GLY A 87 13.25 -12.41 -21.62
N ARG A 88 13.95 -11.56 -20.86
CA ARG A 88 15.28 -11.06 -21.26
C ARG A 88 16.35 -12.15 -21.11
N ILE A 89 16.26 -12.99 -20.08
CA ILE A 89 17.16 -14.13 -19.88
C ILE A 89 16.99 -15.10 -21.04
N ASP A 90 15.76 -15.52 -21.35
CA ASP A 90 15.45 -16.41 -22.47
C ASP A 90 16.02 -15.88 -23.80
N GLN A 91 15.87 -14.57 -24.04
CA GLN A 91 16.41 -13.93 -25.24
C GLN A 91 17.95 -13.95 -25.28
N VAL A 92 18.60 -13.76 -24.14
CA VAL A 92 20.07 -13.82 -24.03
C VAL A 92 20.55 -15.26 -24.24
N GLU A 93 19.90 -16.24 -23.63
CA GLU A 93 20.22 -17.66 -23.81
C GLU A 93 20.11 -18.08 -25.28
N ALA A 94 18.99 -17.78 -25.95
CA ALA A 94 18.80 -18.09 -27.36
C ALA A 94 19.86 -17.43 -28.28
N ARG A 95 20.26 -16.19 -27.97
CA ARG A 95 21.33 -15.49 -28.70
C ARG A 95 22.69 -16.14 -28.47
N LEU A 96 22.98 -16.58 -27.25
CA LEU A 96 24.23 -17.27 -26.92
C LEU A 96 24.29 -18.64 -27.59
N GLU A 97 23.20 -19.42 -27.57
CA GLU A 97 23.10 -20.70 -28.27
C GLU A 97 23.36 -20.55 -29.77
N THR A 98 22.72 -19.58 -30.41
CA THR A 98 22.95 -19.26 -31.83
C THR A 98 24.42 -18.94 -32.11
N LYS A 99 25.02 -18.03 -31.33
CA LYS A 99 26.44 -17.65 -31.51
C LYS A 99 27.40 -18.81 -31.29
N ILE A 100 27.11 -19.68 -30.33
CA ILE A 100 27.90 -20.89 -30.06
C ILE A 100 27.79 -21.84 -31.26
N ALA A 101 26.59 -22.05 -31.80
CA ALA A 101 26.39 -22.90 -32.96
C ALA A 101 27.12 -22.36 -34.21
N GLU A 102 27.02 -21.07 -34.47
CA GLU A 102 27.75 -20.38 -35.54
C GLU A 102 29.28 -20.55 -35.38
N SER A 103 29.80 -20.28 -34.17
CA SER A 103 31.23 -20.43 -33.87
C SER A 103 31.70 -21.88 -34.06
N ARG A 104 30.91 -22.86 -33.64
CA ARG A 104 31.21 -24.29 -33.86
C ARG A 104 31.24 -24.63 -35.34
N ALA A 105 30.30 -24.13 -36.13
CA ALA A 105 30.25 -24.37 -37.57
C ALA A 105 31.45 -23.74 -38.30
N GLU A 106 31.84 -22.52 -37.93
CA GLU A 106 33.03 -21.86 -38.46
C GLU A 106 34.32 -22.63 -38.14
N LEU A 107 34.46 -23.10 -36.90
CA LEU A 107 35.60 -23.93 -36.49
C LEU A 107 35.66 -25.24 -37.28
N ILE A 108 34.53 -25.94 -37.44
CA ILE A 108 34.47 -27.17 -38.25
C ILE A 108 34.91 -26.87 -39.69
N ARG A 109 34.42 -25.79 -40.30
CA ARG A 109 34.79 -25.40 -41.67
C ARG A 109 36.30 -25.15 -41.79
N TRP A 110 36.89 -24.44 -40.83
CA TRP A 110 38.34 -24.21 -40.79
C TRP A 110 39.14 -25.50 -40.64
N VAL A 111 38.76 -26.37 -39.70
CA VAL A 111 39.43 -27.66 -39.46
C VAL A 111 39.38 -28.55 -40.71
N VAL A 112 38.22 -28.66 -41.36
CA VAL A 112 38.06 -29.41 -42.61
C VAL A 112 38.93 -28.81 -43.72
N GLY A 113 38.92 -27.47 -43.88
CA GLY A 113 39.72 -26.78 -44.88
C GLY A 113 41.23 -27.03 -44.71
N VAL A 114 41.75 -26.89 -43.48
CA VAL A 114 43.16 -27.17 -43.17
C VAL A 114 43.49 -28.64 -43.38
N GLY A 115 42.62 -29.56 -42.97
CA GLY A 115 42.83 -31.01 -43.14
C GLY A 115 42.93 -31.42 -44.61
N ILE A 116 42.09 -30.87 -45.48
CA ILE A 116 42.16 -31.11 -46.93
C ILE A 116 43.48 -30.58 -47.51
N LEU A 117 43.88 -29.35 -47.15
CA LEU A 117 45.12 -28.73 -47.63
C LEU A 117 46.37 -29.51 -47.17
N GLN A 118 46.41 -29.97 -45.93
CA GLN A 118 47.54 -30.78 -45.42
C GLN A 118 47.62 -32.14 -46.12
N SER A 119 46.46 -32.79 -46.35
CA SER A 119 46.41 -34.10 -47.01
C SER A 119 46.90 -34.03 -48.46
N SER A 120 46.53 -32.97 -49.20
CA SER A 120 47.00 -32.76 -50.57
C SER A 120 48.50 -32.46 -50.62
N LEU A 121 49.02 -31.69 -49.66
CA LEU A 121 50.45 -31.41 -49.54
C LEU A 121 51.26 -32.68 -49.26
N LEU A 122 50.83 -33.52 -48.30
CA LEU A 122 51.48 -34.80 -48.01
C LEU A 122 51.48 -35.73 -49.23
N SER A 123 50.34 -35.82 -49.93
CA SER A 123 50.22 -36.65 -51.15
C SER A 123 51.18 -36.20 -52.25
N ALA A 124 51.29 -34.88 -52.48
CA ALA A 124 52.23 -34.32 -53.46
C ALA A 124 53.70 -34.59 -53.08
N LEU A 125 54.02 -34.51 -51.79
CA LEU A 125 55.38 -34.76 -51.29
C LEU A 125 55.78 -36.23 -51.43
N LEU A 126 54.85 -37.15 -51.15
CA LEU A 126 55.04 -38.59 -51.37
C LEU A 126 55.29 -38.91 -52.85
N LEU A 127 54.50 -38.35 -53.77
CA LEU A 127 54.70 -38.50 -55.22
C LEU A 127 56.09 -38.05 -55.67
N LYS A 128 56.61 -36.95 -55.11
CA LYS A 128 57.94 -36.43 -55.43
C LYS A 128 59.08 -37.35 -54.93
N MET A 129 58.84 -38.18 -53.92
CA MET A 129 59.85 -39.07 -53.32
C MET A 129 59.89 -40.48 -53.93
N ILE A 130 58.98 -40.84 -54.84
CA ILE A 130 59.06 -42.10 -55.58
C ILE A 130 60.18 -41.97 -56.63
N PRO A 131 61.30 -42.72 -56.53
CA PRO A 131 62.32 -42.70 -57.57
C PRO A 131 61.73 -43.31 -58.86
N GLY A 132 61.93 -42.61 -59.98
CA GLY A 132 61.59 -43.11 -61.32
C GLY A 132 62.55 -44.20 -61.79
#